data_AF-A0A1V5KGG8-F1
#
_entry.id   AF-A0A1V5KGG8-F1
#
_cell.length_a   1.000
_cell.length_b   1.000
_cell.length_c   1.000
_cell.angle_alpha   90.00
_cell.angle_beta   90.00
_cell.angle_gamma   90.00
#
_symmetry.space_group_name_H-M   'P 1'
#
loop_
_entity.id
_entity.type
_entity.pdbx_description
1 polymer ?
#
loop_
_entity_poly.entity_id
_entity_poly.type
_entity_poly.pdbx_seq_one_letter_code
_entity_poly.pdbx_strand_id
1 'polypeptide(L)' 'MGVNVIAIRRNGQVDASPKPASVILAGDRLLVMAEKDVIKELGHH' A
#
# COMPACT_ATOMS: atom_id res chain seq x y z
N MET A 1 -2.10 -15.42 -3.76
CA MET A 1 -1.04 -14.53 -3.24
C MET A 1 -1.57 -13.11 -3.27
N GLY A 2 -1.36 -12.32 -2.23
CA GLY A 2 -1.98 -11.01 -2.08
C GLY A 2 -1.07 -10.02 -1.37
N VAL A 3 -1.47 -8.75 -1.40
CA VAL A 3 -0.74 -7.64 -0.78
C VAL A 3 -1.60 -7.13 0.37
N ASN A 4 -1.03 -7.09 1.58
CA ASN A 4 -1.68 -6.46 2.72
C ASN A 4 -1.21 -5.01 2.83
N VAL A 5 -2.15 -4.06 2.85
CA VAL A 5 -1.84 -2.64 3.03
C VAL A 5 -1.88 -2.32 4.52
N ILE A 6 -0.72 -1.96 5.08
CA ILE A 6 -0.57 -1.63 6.49
C ILE A 6 -0.86 -0.15 6.71
N ALA A 7 -0.39 0.72 5.80
CA ALA A 7 -0.61 2.16 5.93
C ALA A 7 -0.70 2.87 4.58
N ILE A 8 -1.43 3.98 4.55
CA ILE A 8 -1.51 4.90 3.42
C ILE A 8 -0.97 6.25 3.86
N ARG A 9 0.02 6.77 3.15
CA ARG A 9 0.51 8.14 3.34
C ARG A 9 0.08 9.02 2.18
N ARG A 10 -0.70 10.06 2.48
CA ARG A 10 -1.25 11.03 1.52
C ARG A 10 -1.01 12.44 2.03
N ASN A 11 -0.40 13.31 1.21
CA ASN A 11 -0.15 14.71 1.55
C ASN A 11 0.50 14.93 2.93
N GLY A 12 1.42 14.05 3.32
CA GLY A 12 2.12 14.09 4.61
C GLY A 12 1.37 13.49 5.80
N GLN A 13 0.09 13.15 5.65
CA GLN A 13 -0.71 12.46 6.67
C GLN A 13 -0.61 10.95 6.50
N VAL A 14 -0.62 10.21 7.62
CA VAL A 14 -0.53 8.75 7.64
C VAL A 14 -1.82 8.16 8.23
N ASP A 15 -2.48 7.31 7.46
CA ASP A 15 -3.52 6.40 7.92
C ASP A 15 -2.87 5.03 8.21
N ALA A 16 -2.66 4.72 9.48
CA ALA A 16 -1.86 3.57 9.94
C ALA A 16 -2.64 2.24 10.05
N SER A 17 -3.91 2.22 9.66
CA SER A 17 -4.72 1.00 9.55
C SER A 17 -5.91 1.30 8.65
N PRO A 18 -5.68 1.35 7.31
CA PRO A 18 -6.72 1.71 6.37
C PRO A 18 -7.87 0.70 6.47
N LYS A 19 -9.09 1.20 6.46
CA LYS A 19 -10.28 0.36 6.44
C LYS A 19 -10.33 -0.42 5.13
N PRO A 20 -11.02 -1.57 5.06
CA PRO A 20 -11.22 -2.29 3.79
C PRO A 20 -11.87 -1.45 2.69
N ALA A 21 -12.66 -0.43 3.07
CA ALA A 21 -13.29 0.51 2.15
C ALA A 21 -12.42 1.75 1.82
N SER A 22 -11.20 1.85 2.36
CA SER A 22 -10.29 2.95 2.06
C SER A 22 -9.87 2.90 0.58
N VAL A 23 -10.03 4.03 -0.10
CA VAL A 23 -9.66 4.17 -1.52
C VAL A 23 -8.22 4.68 -1.63
N ILE A 24 -7.40 3.94 -2.36
CA ILE A 24 -6.06 4.36 -2.77
C ILE A 24 -6.19 5.31 -3.96
N LEU A 25 -5.50 6.45 -3.89
CA LEU A 25 -5.48 7.47 -4.93
C LEU A 25 -4.09 7.62 -5.53
N ALA A 26 -4.02 8.16 -6.74
CA ALA A 26 -2.74 8.51 -7.36
C ALA A 26 -1.93 9.46 -6.47
N GLY A 27 -0.63 9.18 -6.32
CA GLY A 27 0.28 9.93 -5.45
C GLY A 27 0.33 9.43 -4.01
N ASP A 28 -0.55 8.51 -3.61
CA ASP A 28 -0.40 7.83 -2.32
C ASP A 28 0.88 7.02 -2.26
N ARG A 29 1.48 6.98 -1.07
CA ARG A 29 2.56 6.03 -0.75
C ARG A 29 2.03 4.99 0.21
N LEU A 30 2.14 3.73 -0.16
CA LEU A 30 1.64 2.61 0.63
C LEU A 30 2.78 1.94 1.38
N LEU A 31 2.53 1.58 2.63
CA LEU A 31 3.32 0.56 3.32
C LEU A 31 2.58 -0.76 3.16
N VAL A 32 3.22 -1.73 2.51
CA VAL A 32 2.62 -3.02 2.20
C VAL A 32 3.45 -4.17 2.75
N MET A 33 2.79 -5.28 3.01
CA MET A 33 3.41 -6.56 3.31
C MET A 33 2.88 -7.61 2.35
N ALA A 34 3.78 -8.28 1.65
CA ALA A 34 3.48 -9.35 0.72
C ALA A 34 4.67 -10.30 0.63
N GLU A 35 4.50 -11.41 -0.09
CA GLU A 35 5.61 -12.30 -0.41
C GLU A 35 6.64 -11.60 -1.31
N LYS A 36 7.91 -12.02 -1.19
CA LYS A 36 9.05 -11.38 -1.86
C LYS A 36 8.85 -11.23 -3.37
N ASP A 37 8.32 -12.25 -4.03
CA ASP A 37 8.15 -12.23 -5.48
C ASP A 37 7.01 -11.28 -5.91
N VAL A 38 5.95 -11.17 -5.10
CA VAL A 38 4.89 -10.15 -5.30
C VAL A 38 5.45 -8.73 -5.14
N ILE A 39 6.31 -8.50 -4.14
CA ILE A 39 6.94 -7.18 -3.95
C ILE A 39 7.82 -6.82 -5.15
N LYS A 40 8.54 -7.78 -5.75
CA LYS A 40 9.34 -7.50 -6.96
C LYS A 40 8.45 -7.10 -8.12
N GLU A 41 7.38 -7.84 -8.39
CA GLU A 41 6.45 -7.52 -9.48
C GLU A 41 5.86 -6.10 -9.36
N LEU A 42 5.53 -5.68 -8.13
CA LEU A 42 5.03 -4.31 -7.87
C LEU A 42 6.07 -3.21 -8.12
N GLY A 43 7.36 -3.48 -7.90
CA GLY A 43 8.43 -2.49 -8.06
C GLY A 43 8.96 -2.35 -9.49
N HIS A 44 8.51 -3.20 -10.41
CA HIS A 44 8.95 -3.20 -11.81
C HIS A 44 8.05 -2.38 -12.75
N HIS A 45 6.99 -1.75 -12.23
CA HIS A 45 6.09 -0.84 -12.94
C HIS A 45 6.21 0.59 -12.41
#